data_AF-A0A945HA84-F1
#
_entry.id   AF-A0A945HA84-F1
#
_cell.length_a   1.000
_cell.length_b   1.000
_cell.length_c   1.000
_cell.angle_alpha   90.00
_cell.angle_beta   90.00
_cell.angle_gamma   90.00
#
_symmetry.space_group_name_H-M   'P 1'
#
loop_
_entity.id
_entity.type
_entity.pdbx_description
1 polymer ?
#
loop_
_entity_poly.entity_id
_entity_poly.type
_entity_poly.pdbx_seq_one_letter_code
_entity_poly.pdbx_strand_id
1 'polypeptide(L)' 'NPYMVIMLAFMKNIAPKGGMGTLISTMLPFSIIFSIVWTIMLLIWVWFGIPLGPDGYLVYPPVN' A
#
# COMPACT_ATOMS: atom_id res chain seq x y z
N ASN A 1 -13.47 13.66 -5.21
CA ASN A 1 -12.17 13.98 -4.57
C ASN A 1 -11.30 14.74 -5.58
N PRO A 2 -10.95 16.02 -5.36
CA PRO A 2 -10.28 16.92 -6.31
C PRO A 2 -8.94 16.41 -6.90
N TYR A 3 -8.28 15.43 -6.29
CA TYR A 3 -7.04 14.84 -6.83
C TYR A 3 -7.19 14.22 -8.22
N MET A 4 -8.37 13.68 -8.56
CA MET A 4 -8.58 13.08 -9.89
C MET A 4 -8.50 14.10 -11.02
N VAL A 5 -8.97 15.33 -10.78
CA VAL A 5 -8.97 16.41 -11.78
C VAL A 5 -7.54 16.90 -12.05
N ILE A 6 -6.75 17.04 -10.99
CA ILE A 6 -5.34 17.47 -11.07
C ILE A 6 -4.50 16.40 -11.76
N MET A 7 -4.72 15.12 -11.44
CA MET A 7 -4.03 13.99 -12.07
C MET A 7 -4.32 13.94 -13.58
N LEU A 8 -5.58 14.16 -13.99
CA LEU A 8 -5.99 14.17 -15.40
C LEU A 8 -5.34 15.32 -16.19
N ALA A 9 -5.23 16.50 -15.58
CA ALA A 9 -4.60 17.66 -16.18
C ALA A 9 -3.09 17.48 -16.38
N PHE A 10 -2.40 16.88 -15.39
CA PHE A 10 -0.97 16.56 -15.48
C PHE A 10 -0.66 15.45 -16.49
N MET A 11 -1.49 14.42 -16.51
CA MET A 11 -1.37 13.28 -17.41
C MET A 11 -1.49 13.68 -18.90
N LYS A 12 -2.33 14.67 -19.19
CA LYS A 12 -2.48 15.22 -20.55
C LYS A 12 -1.19 15.88 -21.09
N ASN A 13 -0.29 16.34 -20.22
CA ASN A 13 1.01 16.91 -20.58
C ASN A 13 2.12 15.85 -20.77
N ILE A 14 2.03 14.70 -20.10
CA ILE A 14 3.12 13.70 -20.04
C ILE A 14 2.92 12.57 -21.07
N ALA A 15 1.69 12.22 -21.41
CA ALA A 15 1.41 11.13 -22.37
C ALA A 15 0.12 11.40 -23.17
N PRO A 16 0.18 12.18 -24.28
CA PRO A 16 -0.99 12.53 -25.07
C PRO A 16 -1.72 11.35 -25.75
N LYS A 17 -1.11 10.16 -25.76
CA LYS A 17 -1.69 8.89 -26.27
C LYS A 17 -1.94 7.84 -25.18
N GLY A 18 -1.50 8.07 -23.94
CA GLY A 18 -1.72 7.17 -22.81
C GLY A 18 -3.03 7.50 -22.13
N GLY A 19 -3.99 6.58 -22.16
CA GLY A 19 -5.26 6.72 -21.44
C GLY A 19 -5.09 6.51 -19.92
N MET A 20 -6.17 6.68 -19.16
CA MET A 20 -6.16 6.44 -17.69
C MET A 20 -5.63 5.03 -17.35
N GLY A 21 -5.91 4.05 -18.22
CA GLY A 21 -5.43 2.69 -18.09
C GLY A 21 -3.91 2.51 -18.18
N THR A 22 -3.18 3.34 -18.93
CA THR A 22 -1.70 3.21 -19.03
C THR A 22 -1.03 3.62 -17.72
N LEU A 23 -1.51 4.69 -17.09
CA LEU A 23 -1.03 5.15 -15.78
C LEU A 23 -1.41 4.18 -14.67
N ILE A 24 -2.65 3.69 -14.68
CA ILE A 24 -3.09 2.67 -13.72
C ILE A 24 -2.28 1.38 -13.92
N SER A 25 -1.98 1.00 -15.18
CA SER A 25 -1.22 -0.22 -15.48
C SER A 25 0.27 -0.13 -15.11
N THR A 26 0.89 1.06 -15.10
CA THR A 26 2.24 1.24 -14.55
C THR A 26 2.26 1.32 -13.03
N MET A 27 1.18 1.81 -12.42
CA MET A 27 1.04 1.84 -10.95
C MET A 27 0.60 0.48 -10.36
N LEU A 28 -0.10 -0.35 -11.13
CA LEU A 28 -0.57 -1.67 -10.73
C LEU A 28 0.55 -2.60 -10.24
N PRO A 29 1.64 -2.82 -10.99
CA PRO A 29 2.70 -3.74 -10.56
C PRO A 29 3.38 -3.25 -9.28
N PHE A 30 3.56 -1.92 -9.13
CA PHE A 30 4.11 -1.35 -7.90
C PHE A 30 3.18 -1.62 -6.70
N SER A 31 1.87 -1.41 -6.87
CA SER A 31 0.87 -1.67 -5.81
C SER A 31 0.84 -3.14 -5.39
N ILE A 32 0.92 -4.06 -6.36
CA ILE A 32 0.94 -5.51 -6.09
C ILE A 32 2.21 -5.91 -5.32
N ILE A 33 3.38 -5.47 -5.79
CA ILE A 33 4.66 -5.76 -5.11
C ILE A 33 4.66 -5.17 -3.72
N PHE A 34 4.21 -3.93 -3.55
CA PHE A 34 4.13 -3.26 -2.27
C PHE A 34 3.21 -4.02 -1.30
N SER A 35 2.03 -4.45 -1.76
CA SER A 35 1.09 -5.24 -0.96
C SER A 35 1.68 -6.58 -0.51
N ILE A 36 2.39 -7.28 -1.41
CA ILE A 36 3.05 -8.55 -1.09
C ILE A 36 4.18 -8.33 -0.07
N VAL A 37 5.06 -7.38 -0.33
CA VAL A 37 6.20 -7.06 0.55
C VAL A 37 5.72 -6.65 1.93
N TRP A 38 4.67 -5.81 2.01
CA TRP A 38 4.09 -5.39 3.28
C TRP A 38 3.51 -6.59 4.04
N THR A 39 2.74 -7.44 3.37
CA THR A 39 2.17 -8.64 4.00
C THR A 39 3.27 -9.53 4.57
N ILE A 40 4.33 -9.80 3.80
CA ILE A 40 5.48 -10.60 4.26
C ILE A 40 6.17 -9.95 5.45
N MET A 41 6.39 -8.63 5.40
CA MET A 41 7.03 -7.90 6.49
C MET A 41 6.23 -8.00 7.79
N LEU A 42 4.90 -7.91 7.75
CA LEU A 42 4.05 -8.10 8.92
C LEU A 42 4.06 -9.55 9.42
N LEU A 43 4.04 -10.54 8.52
CA LEU A 43 4.11 -11.95 8.91
C LEU A 43 5.43 -12.26 9.64
N ILE A 44 6.54 -11.75 9.11
CA ILE A 44 7.86 -11.88 9.75
C ILE A 44 7.83 -11.20 11.12
N TRP A 45 7.29 -9.98 11.22
CA TRP A 45 7.20 -9.23 12.48
C TRP A 45 6.43 -10.01 13.55
N VAL A 46 5.26 -10.54 13.21
CA VAL A 46 4.41 -11.33 14.12
C VAL A 46 5.12 -12.61 14.53
N TRP A 47 5.84 -13.27 13.61
CA TRP A 47 6.61 -14.48 13.93
C TRP A 47 7.76 -14.22 14.91
N PHE A 48 8.42 -13.05 14.82
CA PHE A 48 9.42 -12.62 15.79
C PHE A 48 8.82 -12.16 17.13
N GLY A 49 7.49 -12.09 17.26
CA GLY A 49 6.82 -11.77 18.52
C GLY A 49 7.05 -10.33 19.00
N ILE A 50 7.54 -9.44 18.13
CA ILE A 50 7.87 -8.06 18.49
C ILE A 50 6.55 -7.30 18.72
N PRO A 51 6.36 -6.66 19.90
CA PRO A 51 5.18 -5.86 20.14
C PRO A 51 5.09 -4.74 19.09
N LEU A 52 3.90 -4.53 18.53
CA LEU A 52 3.67 -3.53 17.47
C LEU A 52 3.87 -2.08 17.99
N GLY A 53 3.92 -1.92 19.31
CA GLY A 53 4.23 -0.68 20.01
C GLY A 53 4.23 -0.91 21.53
N PRO A 54 4.53 0.12 22.34
CA PRO A 54 4.27 0.08 23.79
C PRO A 54 2.80 -0.28 24.02
N ASP A 55 2.54 -1.29 24.85
CA ASP A 55 1.21 -1.91 25.07
C ASP A 55 0.57 -2.62 23.86
N GLY A 56 1.29 -2.78 22.74
CA GLY A 56 0.84 -3.50 21.55
C GLY A 56 1.13 -5.00 21.59
N TYR A 57 0.62 -5.69 22.62
CA TYR A 57 0.79 -7.14 22.78
C TYR A 57 0.08 -7.89 21.65
N LEU A 58 0.77 -8.84 21.02
CA LEU A 58 0.22 -9.65 19.91
C LEU A 58 -0.81 -10.69 20.38
N VAL A 59 -0.78 -11.03 21.67
CA VAL A 59 -1.70 -11.96 22.31
C VAL A 59 -2.28 -11.27 23.52
N TYR A 60 -3.62 -11.17 23.56
CA TYR A 60 -4.31 -10.73 24.77
C TYR A 60 -4.22 -11.85 25.81
N PRO A 61 -3.58 -11.64 26.97
CA PRO A 61 -3.62 -12.65 28.03
C PRO A 61 -5.08 -12.78 28.51
N PRO A 62 -5.57 -14.01 28.75
CA PRO A 62 -6.90 -14.22 29.28
C PRO A 62 -6.99 -13.56 30.67
N VAL A 63 -8.01 -12.71 30.82
CA VAL A 63 -8.32 -12.02 32.08
C VAL A 63 -8.85 -13.08 33.05
N ASN A 64 -8.07 -13.40 34.09
CA ASN A 64 -8.55 -14.14 35.26
C ASN A 64 -8.98 -13.13 36.33
#